data_AF-A0AAP2RKE1-F1
#
_entry.id   AF-A0AAP2RKE1-F1
#
_cell.length_a   1.000
_cell.length_b   1.000
_cell.length_c   1.000
_cell.angle_alpha   90.00
_cell.angle_beta   90.00
_cell.angle_gamma   90.00
#
_symmetry.space_group_name_H-M   'P 1'
#
loop_
_entity.id
_entity.type
_entity.pdbx_description
1 polymer ?
#
loop_
_entity_poly.entity_id
_entity_poly.type
_entity_poly.pdbx_seq_one_letter_code
_entity_poly.pdbx_strand_id
1 'polypeptide(L)' 'MWLDKKSQIDLLAYSPFAELITNITANERLNPLTIGLFGRWGAGKSTLLKLVEKNIEDRDKTKKKFVCVSLNS' A
#
# COMPACT_ATOMS: atom_id res chain seq x y z
N MET A 1 21.64 -16.37 3.47
CA MET A 1 20.76 -15.36 4.07
C MET A 1 19.51 -15.30 3.21
N TRP A 2 18.35 -15.66 3.77
CA TRP A 2 17.16 -16.01 3.03
C TRP A 2 16.62 -14.82 2.22
N LEU A 3 16.31 -15.04 0.94
CA LEU A 3 15.72 -14.04 0.05
C LEU A 3 14.28 -13.77 0.48
N ASP A 4 14.07 -12.70 1.24
CA ASP A 4 12.76 -12.12 1.49
C ASP A 4 12.28 -11.41 0.20
N LYS A 5 11.94 -12.21 -0.82
CA LYS A 5 11.24 -11.70 -2.01
C LYS A 5 9.79 -11.45 -1.59
N LYS A 6 9.53 -10.25 -1.07
CA LYS A 6 8.18 -9.69 -0.90
C LYS A 6 7.39 -9.96 -2.19
N SER A 7 6.38 -10.83 -2.10
CA SER A 7 5.61 -11.31 -3.26
C SER A 7 4.87 -10.15 -3.93
N GLN A 8 4.97 -10.06 -5.26
CA GLN A 8 4.15 -9.16 -6.09
C GLN A 8 2.73 -9.72 -6.35
N ILE A 9 2.50 -10.95 -5.88
CA ILE A 9 1.24 -11.69 -6.01
C ILE A 9 0.58 -11.70 -4.64
N ASP A 10 -0.70 -11.37 -4.60
CA ASP A 10 -1.49 -11.36 -3.37
C ASP A 10 -1.79 -12.79 -2.89
N LEU A 11 -0.86 -13.34 -2.13
CA LEU A 11 -0.96 -14.68 -1.53
C LEU A 11 -1.78 -14.70 -0.23
N LEU A 12 -2.19 -13.53 0.28
CA LEU A 12 -2.85 -13.38 1.59
C LEU A 12 -4.26 -12.77 1.47
N ALA A 13 -4.78 -12.66 0.24
CA ALA A 13 -6.06 -12.03 -0.06
C ALA A 13 -6.20 -10.59 0.49
N TYR A 14 -5.11 -9.82 0.45
CA TYR A 14 -5.06 -8.43 0.88
C TYR A 14 -5.54 -7.41 -0.16
N SER A 15 -5.78 -7.82 -1.41
CA SER A 15 -6.28 -6.97 -2.50
C SER A 15 -7.47 -6.08 -2.12
N PRO A 16 -8.57 -6.57 -1.50
CA PRO A 16 -9.70 -5.71 -1.13
C PRO A 16 -9.33 -4.66 -0.08
N PHE A 17 -8.42 -5.00 0.85
CA PHE A 17 -7.92 -4.04 1.84
C PHE A 17 -7.02 -2.99 1.19
N ALA A 18 -6.17 -3.39 0.25
CA ALA A 18 -5.31 -2.48 -0.50
C ALA A 18 -6.16 -1.49 -1.31
N GLU A 19 -7.19 -1.99 -2.01
CA GLU A 19 -8.10 -1.17 -2.79
C GLU A 19 -8.88 -0.18 -1.93
N LEU A 20 -9.36 -0.61 -0.75
CA LEU A 20 -10.01 0.28 0.22
C LEU A 20 -9.07 1.41 0.66
N ILE A 21 -7.84 1.08 1.06
CA ILE A 21 -6.86 2.09 1.48
C ILE A 21 -6.54 3.06 0.33
N THR A 22 -6.39 2.56 -0.91
CA THR A 22 -6.18 3.40 -2.09
C THR A 22 -7.37 4.33 -2.34
N ASN A 23 -8.61 3.85 -2.20
CA ASN A 23 -9.82 4.66 -2.38
C ASN A 23 -9.93 5.78 -1.35
N ILE A 24 -9.67 5.45 -0.08
CA ILE A 24 -9.72 6.44 1.01
C ILE A 24 -8.61 7.49 0.82
N THR A 25 -7.38 7.05 0.52
CA THR A 25 -6.23 7.95 0.32
C THR A 25 -6.40 8.85 -0.90
N ALA A 26 -7.11 8.40 -1.94
CA ALA A 26 -7.38 9.19 -3.14
C ALA A 26 -8.50 10.23 -2.97
N ASN A 27 -9.21 10.23 -1.85
CA ASN A 27 -10.32 11.14 -1.60
C ASN A 27 -9.84 12.42 -0.90
N GLU A 28 -9.66 13.50 -1.66
CA GLU A 28 -9.19 14.79 -1.14
C GLU A 28 -10.08 15.38 -0.03
N ARG A 29 -11.36 15.00 0.04
CA ARG A 29 -12.28 15.47 1.10
C ARG A 29 -11.95 14.91 2.48
N LEU A 30 -11.15 13.85 2.54
CA LEU A 30 -10.73 13.21 3.78
C LEU A 30 -9.42 13.77 4.32
N ASN A 31 -8.80 14.73 3.62
CA ASN A 31 -7.56 15.35 4.08
C ASN A 31 -7.81 16.35 5.22
N PRO A 32 -6.91 16.44 6.22
CA PRO A 32 -5.72 15.59 6.41
C PRO A 32 -6.07 14.21 6.98
N LEU A 33 -5.58 13.15 6.32
CA LEU A 33 -5.84 11.76 6.71
C LEU A 33 -4.58 11.10 7.27
N THR A 34 -4.72 10.34 8.37
CA THR A 34 -3.69 9.43 8.87
C THR A 34 -4.26 8.04 9.03
N ILE A 35 -3.56 7.02 8.50
CA ILE A 35 -3.96 5.61 8.59
C ILE A 35 -2.91 4.85 9.39
N GLY A 36 -3.32 4.21 10.49
CA GLY A 36 -2.47 3.29 11.25
C GLY A 36 -2.68 1.84 10.79
N LEU A 37 -1.59 1.13 10.49
CA LEU A 37 -1.63 -0.29 10.12
C LEU A 37 -1.05 -1.16 11.24
N PHE A 38 -1.92 -1.88 11.96
CA PHE A 38 -1.55 -2.69 13.12
C PHE A 38 -1.56 -4.19 12.78
N GLY A 39 -0.64 -4.95 13.39
CA GLY A 39 -0.57 -6.40 13.23
C GLY A 39 0.74 -6.97 13.73
N ARG A 40 0.77 -8.28 14.01
CA ARG A 40 1.95 -9.01 14.47
C ARG A 40 3.12 -8.90 13.48
N TRP A 41 4.34 -9.13 13.94
CA TRP A 41 5.48 -9.30 13.04
C TRP A 41 5.20 -10.45 12.06
N GLY A 42 5.53 -10.25 10.78
CA GLY A 42 5.24 -11.25 9.73
C GLY A 42 3.79 -11.31 9.25
N ALA A 43 2.86 -10.51 9.79
CA ALA A 43 1.45 -10.48 9.37
C ALA A 43 1.21 -9.80 8.00
N GLY A 44 2.23 -9.66 7.15
CA GLY A 44 2.05 -9.12 5.79
C GLY A 44 1.76 -7.61 5.67
N LYS A 45 1.95 -6.82 6.73
CA LYS A 45 1.77 -5.35 6.70
C LYS A 45 2.52 -4.68 5.54
N SER A 46 3.81 -5.04 5.36
CA SER A 46 4.62 -4.50 4.28
C SER A 46 4.16 -4.98 2.89
N THR A 47 3.56 -6.17 2.80
CA THR A 47 2.96 -6.68 1.56
C THR A 47 1.73 -5.86 1.20
N LEU A 48 0.85 -5.57 2.17
CA LEU A 48 -0.31 -4.70 1.97
C LEU A 48 0.09 -3.30 1.48
N LEU A 49 1.08 -2.67 2.12
CA LEU A 49 1.56 -1.34 1.69
C LEU A 49 2.12 -1.34 0.26
N LYS A 50 2.78 -2.42 -0.17
CA LYS A 50 3.25 -2.57 -1.56
C LYS A 50 2.11 -2.70 -2.56
N LEU A 51 1.03 -3.40 -2.20
CA LEU A 51 -0.16 -3.47 -3.05
C LEU A 51 -0.81 -2.09 -3.17
N VAL A 52 -0.88 -1.32 -2.07
CA VAL A 52 -1.39 0.06 -2.09
C VAL A 52 -0.52 0.95 -2.97
N GLU A 53 0.81 0.87 -2.85
CA GLU A 53 1.75 1.61 -3.69
C GLU A 53 1.54 1.29 -5.17
N LYS A 54 1.48 0.00 -5.53
CA LYS A 54 1.20 -0.44 -6.90
C LYS A 54 -0.14 0.09 -7.42
N ASN A 55 -1.21 0.00 -6.62
CA ASN A 55 -2.53 0.51 -6.99
C ASN A 55 -2.52 2.03 -7.25
N ILE A 56 -1.75 2.78 -6.47
CA ILE A 56 -1.60 4.24 -6.66
C ILE A 56 -0.83 4.53 -7.95
N GLU A 57 0.27 3.82 -8.21
CA GLU A 57 1.05 3.97 -9.45
C GLU A 57 0.23 3.61 -10.69
N ASP A 58 -0.61 2.57 -10.61
CA ASP A 58 -1.50 2.17 -11.70
C ASP A 58 -2.60 3.23 -11.96
N ARG A 59 -3.10 3.90 -10.90
CA ARG A 59 -4.10 4.98 -11.00
C ARG A 59 -3.53 6.29 -11.51
N ASP A 60 -2.30 6.61 -11.14
CA ASP A 60 -1.61 7.83 -11.57
C ASP A 60 -0.27 7.51 -12.22
N LYS A 61 -0.34 6.93 -13.43
CA LYS A 61 0.83 6.64 -14.26
C LYS A 61 1.69 7.88 -14.54
N THR A 62 1.10 9.08 -14.45
CA THR A 62 1.80 10.35 -14.70
C THR A 62 2.53 10.89 -13.47
N LYS A 63 2.31 10.30 -12.28
CA LYS A 63 2.86 10.73 -10.98
C LYS A 63 2.66 12.23 -10.69
N LYS A 64 1.51 12.79 -11.10
CA LYS A 64 1.17 14.21 -10.93
C LYS A 64 0.35 14.49 -9.67
N LYS A 65 -0.43 13.51 -9.21
CA LYS A 65 -1.37 13.62 -8.10
C LYS A 65 -0.84 12.95 -6.83
N PHE A 66 -0.16 11.81 -6.97
CA PHE A 66 0.32 11.05 -5.81
C PHE A 66 1.84 10.90 -5.83
N VAL A 67 2.44 11.02 -4.64
CA VAL A 67 3.84 10.71 -4.38
C VAL A 67 3.90 9.72 -3.23
N CYS A 68 4.43 8.52 -3.49
CA CYS A 68 4.65 7.49 -2.47
C CYS A 68 6.09 7.57 -1.98
N VAL A 69 6.30 7.69 -0.66
CA VAL A 69 7.63 7.71 -0.05
C VAL A 69 7.73 6.61 1.00
N SER A 70 8.65 5.66 0.79
CA SER A 70 8.97 4.60 1.75
C SER A 70 10.15 5.03 2.62
N LEU A 71 10.02 4.87 3.94
CA LEU A 71 11.02 5.32 4.91
C LEU A 71 11.95 4.20 5.42
N ASN A 72 11.65 2.93 5.19
CA ASN A 72 12.39 1.78 5.75
C ASN A 72 12.44 0.59 4.78
N SER A 73 13.23 0.72 3.70
CA SER A 73 13.38 -0.30 2.64
C SER A 73 13.93 -1.63 3.12
#